data_AF-A0A380MJS6-F1
#
_entry.id   AF-A0A380MJS6-F1
#
_cell.length_a   1.000
_cell.length_b   1.000
_cell.length_c   1.000
_cell.angle_alpha   90.00
_cell.angle_beta   90.00
_cell.angle_gamma   90.00
#
_symmetry.space_group_name_H-M   'P 1'
#
loop_
_entity.id
_entity.type
_entity.pdbx_description
1 polymer ?
#
loop_
_entity_poly.entity_id
_entity_poly.type
_entity_poly.pdbx_seq_one_letter_code
_entity_poly.pdbx_strand_id
1 'polypeptide(L)'
;MNAHDINAQLSVSLLIDLLSTSMRGKPVYRDFGVSDQTFELLKELNNGEMVQVTATPILQLHINDNLLNQGIQRVLQGRARHKLINDAIRLGASREIMQDFAGISHNQFNRQRHKLGLSEAPRRRPSKIKSDDYYRLSALHSRYGQDNSLDSKIDQLRCLVYLAEQSAIDINRIYQHFWRDNEQHTKELFGKTEHRK
;
A
#
# COMPACT_ATOMS: atom_id res chain seq x y z
N MET A 1 28.77 -0.91 -18.35
CA MET A 1 28.85 -1.38 -16.96
C MET A 1 28.32 -2.80 -16.93
N ASN A 2 29.21 -3.77 -16.80
CA ASN A 2 28.85 -5.18 -16.74
C ASN A 2 28.64 -5.63 -15.27
N ALA A 3 28.21 -6.87 -15.03
CA ALA A 3 27.98 -7.38 -13.67
C ALA A 3 29.26 -7.40 -12.81
N HIS A 4 30.43 -7.48 -13.44
CA HIS A 4 31.73 -7.46 -12.76
C HIS A 4 32.07 -6.05 -12.25
N ASP A 5 31.82 -5.00 -13.05
CA ASP A 5 31.98 -3.60 -12.66
C ASP A 5 31.08 -3.26 -11.45
N ILE A 6 29.83 -3.75 -11.47
CA ILE A 6 28.88 -3.57 -10.37
C ILE A 6 29.37 -4.27 -9.10
N ASN A 7 29.89 -5.50 -9.24
CA ASN A 7 30.41 -6.26 -8.11
C ASN A 7 31.62 -5.59 -7.47
N ALA A 8 32.58 -5.13 -8.29
CA ALA A 8 33.76 -4.41 -7.81
C ALA A 8 33.37 -3.13 -7.06
N GLN A 9 32.46 -2.32 -7.62
CA GLN A 9 31.96 -1.11 -6.95
C GLN A 9 31.27 -1.41 -5.62
N LEU A 10 30.37 -2.40 -5.60
CA LEU A 10 29.66 -2.79 -4.37
C LEU A 10 30.62 -3.36 -3.33
N SER A 11 31.65 -4.09 -3.77
CA SER A 11 32.69 -4.63 -2.90
C SER A 11 33.51 -3.52 -2.25
N VAL A 12 33.93 -2.50 -3.01
CA VAL A 12 34.65 -1.35 -2.43
C VAL A 12 33.78 -0.62 -1.41
N SER A 13 32.53 -0.31 -1.77
CA SER A 13 31.60 0.37 -0.87
C SER A 13 31.37 -0.43 0.41
N LEU A 14 31.18 -1.75 0.31
CA LEU A 14 31.00 -2.59 1.48
C LEU A 14 32.23 -2.60 2.39
N LEU A 15 33.43 -2.74 1.84
CA LEU A 15 34.66 -2.77 2.65
C LEU A 15 34.87 -1.45 3.40
N ILE A 16 34.62 -0.31 2.75
CA ILE A 16 34.68 1.02 3.37
C ILE A 16 33.62 1.16 4.48
N ASP A 17 32.39 0.70 4.24
CA ASP A 17 31.32 0.74 5.24
C ASP A 17 31.60 -0.18 6.44
N LEU A 18 32.16 -1.37 6.20
CA LEU A 18 32.60 -2.28 7.25
C LEU A 18 33.70 -1.65 8.11
N LEU A 19 34.75 -1.10 7.48
CA LEU A 19 35.81 -0.40 8.20
C LEU A 19 35.24 0.77 9.03
N SER A 20 34.46 1.66 8.42
CA SER A 20 33.95 2.84 9.11
C SER A 20 32.98 2.51 10.24
N THR A 21 32.16 1.47 10.08
CA THR A 21 31.20 1.02 11.10
C THR A 21 31.92 0.29 12.25
N SER A 22 32.95 -0.48 11.94
CA SER A 22 33.72 -1.20 12.95
C SER A 22 34.71 -0.34 13.71
N MET A 23 35.24 0.71 13.09
CA MET A 23 35.97 1.76 13.81
C MET A 23 35.08 2.53 14.80
N ARG A 24 33.75 2.50 14.66
CA ARG A 24 32.78 3.04 15.63
C ARG A 24 32.45 2.06 16.77
N GLY A 25 33.22 0.98 16.91
CA GLY A 25 33.10 0.01 18.00
C GLY A 25 32.09 -1.11 17.77
N LYS A 26 31.54 -1.25 16.55
CA LYS A 26 30.60 -2.34 16.21
C LYS A 26 31.25 -3.34 15.26
N PRO A 27 31.56 -4.58 15.67
CA PRO A 27 32.26 -5.56 14.83
C PRO A 27 31.34 -6.20 13.76
N VAL A 28 30.68 -5.36 12.94
CA VAL A 28 29.71 -5.75 11.89
C VAL A 28 30.36 -6.64 10.83
N TYR A 29 31.68 -6.55 10.62
CA TYR A 29 32.39 -7.44 9.67
C TYR A 29 32.17 -8.93 9.96
N ARG A 30 31.93 -9.31 11.22
CA ARG A 30 31.61 -10.69 11.61
C ARG A 30 30.24 -11.16 11.08
N ASP A 31 29.26 -10.27 11.03
CA ASP A 31 27.92 -10.56 10.47
C ASP A 31 27.98 -10.82 8.96
N PHE A 32 29.03 -10.32 8.31
CA PHE A 32 29.35 -10.56 6.89
C PHE A 32 30.30 -11.74 6.68
N GLY A 33 30.62 -12.51 7.74
CA GLY A 33 31.49 -13.68 7.66
C GLY A 33 32.98 -13.36 7.52
N VAL A 34 33.40 -12.12 7.76
CA VAL A 34 34.82 -11.73 7.75
C VAL A 34 35.42 -12.09 9.11
N SER A 35 36.59 -12.74 9.09
CA SER A 35 37.33 -13.07 10.32
C SER A 35 38.03 -11.86 10.91
N ASP A 36 38.34 -11.89 12.20
CA ASP A 36 39.12 -10.84 12.87
C ASP A 36 40.48 -10.66 12.16
N GLN A 37 41.15 -11.74 11.77
CA GLN A 37 42.43 -11.69 11.06
C GLN A 37 42.31 -10.99 9.68
N THR A 38 41.27 -11.31 8.91
CA THR A 38 41.04 -10.65 7.61
C THR A 38 40.70 -9.18 7.80
N PHE A 39 39.97 -8.83 8.86
CA PHE A 39 39.65 -7.45 9.18
C PHE A 39 40.88 -6.64 9.62
N GLU A 40 41.78 -7.23 10.40
CA GLU A 40 43.07 -6.62 10.75
C GLU A 40 43.89 -6.29 9.49
N LEU A 41 43.98 -7.22 8.53
CA LEU A 41 44.63 -6.96 7.25
C LEU A 41 43.93 -5.87 6.43
N LEU A 42 42.59 -5.84 6.46
CA LEU A 42 41.79 -4.85 5.73
C LEU A 42 42.06 -3.42 6.23
N LYS A 43 42.31 -3.21 7.53
CA LYS A 43 42.60 -1.89 8.11
C LYS A 43 43.91 -1.29 7.61
N GLU A 44 44.87 -2.13 7.24
CA GLU A 44 46.19 -1.70 6.78
C GLU A 44 46.19 -1.27 5.31
N LEU A 45 45.12 -1.56 4.56
CA LEU A 45 45.03 -1.24 3.14
C LEU A 45 44.76 0.25 2.92
N ASN A 46 45.49 0.84 1.97
CA ASN A 46 45.15 2.15 1.43
C ASN A 46 44.04 2.05 0.36
N ASN A 47 43.53 3.21 -0.08
CA ASN A 47 42.44 3.27 -1.06
C ASN A 47 42.76 2.56 -2.39
N GLY A 48 44.00 2.63 -2.87
CA GLY A 48 44.42 1.98 -4.10
C GLY A 48 44.48 0.46 -3.96
N GLU A 49 44.95 -0.02 -2.82
CA GLU A 49 45.03 -1.46 -2.49
C GLU A 49 43.63 -2.06 -2.28
N MET A 50 42.70 -1.33 -1.67
CA MET A 50 41.30 -1.75 -1.58
C MET A 50 40.70 -1.99 -2.97
N VAL A 51 40.94 -1.10 -3.93
CA VAL A 51 40.46 -1.28 -5.31
C VAL A 51 41.04 -2.57 -5.92
N GLN A 52 42.33 -2.85 -5.69
CA GLN A 52 42.97 -4.07 -6.18
C GLN A 52 42.36 -5.34 -5.57
N VAL A 53 42.07 -5.36 -4.27
CA VAL A 53 41.42 -6.50 -3.60
C VAL A 53 40.04 -6.77 -4.20
N THR A 54 39.29 -5.71 -4.52
CA THR A 54 37.95 -5.83 -5.11
C THR A 54 37.93 -6.12 -6.61
N ALA A 55 39.10 -6.15 -7.26
CA ALA A 55 39.22 -6.65 -8.64
C ALA A 55 38.89 -8.15 -8.74
N THR A 56 39.04 -8.87 -7.63
CA THR A 56 38.51 -10.23 -7.48
C THR A 56 37.10 -10.16 -6.89
N PRO A 57 36.11 -10.88 -7.43
CA PRO A 57 34.75 -10.88 -6.88
C PRO A 57 34.73 -11.56 -5.51
N ILE A 58 34.80 -10.76 -4.45
CA ILE A 58 34.70 -11.20 -3.05
C ILE A 58 33.25 -11.28 -2.57
N LEU A 59 32.30 -10.73 -3.35
CA LEU A 59 30.88 -10.75 -3.05
C LEU A 59 30.11 -11.59 -4.06
N GLN A 60 29.19 -12.41 -3.54
CA GLN A 60 28.17 -13.09 -4.35
C GLN A 60 26.81 -12.50 -4.00
N LEU A 61 26.24 -11.75 -4.94
CA LEU A 61 24.94 -11.14 -4.79
C LEU A 61 23.89 -12.01 -5.47
N HIS A 62 22.91 -12.46 -4.69
CA HIS A 62 21.75 -13.16 -5.20
C HIS A 62 20.48 -12.40 -4.82
N ILE A 63 19.77 -11.87 -5.81
CA ILE A 63 18.48 -11.23 -5.60
C ILE A 63 17.42 -12.33 -5.58
N ASN A 64 16.78 -12.51 -4.43
CA ASN A 64 15.59 -13.34 -4.35
C ASN A 64 14.41 -12.57 -4.97
N ASP A 65 14.17 -12.81 -6.26
CA ASP A 65 13.12 -12.14 -7.04
C ASP A 65 11.73 -12.29 -6.41
N ASN A 66 11.42 -13.45 -5.85
CA ASN A 66 10.14 -13.69 -5.18
C ASN A 66 9.95 -12.78 -3.96
N LEU A 67 10.96 -12.65 -3.09
CA LEU A 67 10.87 -11.77 -1.93
C LEU A 67 10.82 -10.29 -2.33
N LEU A 68 11.60 -9.90 -3.35
CA LEU A 68 11.57 -8.55 -3.89
C LEU A 68 10.17 -8.21 -4.45
N ASN A 69 9.62 -9.08 -5.28
CA ASN A 69 8.28 -8.92 -5.85
C ASN A 69 7.21 -8.86 -4.78
N GLN A 70 7.26 -9.73 -3.77
CA GLN A 70 6.32 -9.64 -2.64
C GLN A 70 6.43 -8.30 -1.90
N GLY A 71 7.64 -7.80 -1.67
CA GLY A 71 7.87 -6.48 -1.07
C GLY A 71 7.25 -5.35 -1.90
N ILE A 72 7.50 -5.35 -3.21
CA ILE A 72 6.93 -4.39 -4.17
C ILE A 72 5.40 -4.45 -4.14
N GLN A 73 4.81 -5.64 -4.23
CA GLN A 73 3.36 -5.82 -4.23
C GLN A 73 2.71 -5.33 -2.93
N ARG A 74 3.31 -5.59 -1.77
CA ARG A 74 2.83 -5.05 -0.49
C ARG A 74 2.80 -3.52 -0.49
N VAL A 75 3.84 -2.86 -1.00
CA VAL A 75 3.90 -1.40 -1.09
C VAL A 75 2.86 -0.86 -2.08
N LEU A 76 2.69 -1.49 -3.24
CA LEU A 76 1.71 -1.08 -4.25
C LEU A 76 0.27 -1.25 -3.72
N GLN A 77 -0.04 -2.37 -3.08
CA GLN A 77 -1.34 -2.60 -2.44
C GLN A 77 -1.60 -1.58 -1.32
N GLY A 78 -0.59 -1.27 -0.50
CA GLY A 78 -0.68 -0.23 0.51
C GLY A 78 -0.98 1.15 -0.08
N ARG A 79 -0.31 1.52 -1.18
CA ARG A 79 -0.56 2.76 -1.91
C ARG A 79 -1.97 2.81 -2.50
N ALA A 80 -2.44 1.72 -3.12
CA ALA A 80 -3.79 1.63 -3.67
C ALA A 80 -4.85 1.78 -2.59
N ARG A 81 -4.67 1.11 -1.43
CA ARG A 81 -5.56 1.25 -0.27
C ARG A 81 -5.56 2.67 0.28
N HIS A 82 -4.39 3.30 0.41
CA HIS A 82 -4.30 4.67 0.91
C HIS A 82 -4.97 5.66 -0.04
N LYS A 83 -4.77 5.50 -1.36
CA LYS A 83 -5.47 6.30 -2.37
C LYS A 83 -6.99 6.16 -2.23
N LEU A 84 -7.51 4.93 -2.18
CA LEU A 84 -8.93 4.66 -2.00
C LEU A 84 -9.51 5.35 -0.75
N ILE A 85 -8.81 5.28 0.37
CA ILE A 85 -9.20 5.94 1.63
C ILE A 85 -9.28 7.45 1.45
N ASN A 86 -8.32 8.05 0.75
CA ASN A 86 -8.30 9.50 0.52
C ASN A 86 -9.45 9.95 -0.39
N ASP A 87 -9.70 9.19 -1.45
CA ASP A 87 -10.76 9.48 -2.42
C ASP A 87 -12.13 9.34 -1.73
N ALA A 88 -12.34 8.28 -0.95
CA ALA A 88 -13.55 8.12 -0.14
C ALA A 88 -13.79 9.29 0.82
N ILE A 89 -12.76 9.72 1.55
CA ILE A 89 -12.85 10.85 2.47
C ILE A 89 -13.17 12.16 1.74
N ARG A 90 -12.54 12.41 0.57
CA ARG A 90 -12.81 13.60 -0.26
C ARG A 90 -14.24 13.62 -0.80
N LEU A 91 -14.76 12.44 -1.17
CA LEU A 91 -16.12 12.25 -1.65
C LEU A 91 -17.16 12.20 -0.51
N GLY A 92 -16.75 12.57 0.71
CA GLY A 92 -17.66 12.78 1.82
C GLY A 92 -17.95 11.54 2.66
N ALA A 93 -17.15 10.47 2.59
CA ALA A 93 -17.32 9.33 3.48
C ALA A 93 -17.21 9.76 4.96
N SER A 94 -18.18 9.32 5.77
CA SER A 94 -18.18 9.54 7.21
C SER A 94 -17.18 8.63 7.91
N ARG A 95 -16.91 8.98 9.17
CA ARG A 95 -16.12 8.15 10.07
C ARG A 95 -16.67 6.73 10.18
N GLU A 96 -17.99 6.57 10.26
CA GLU A 96 -18.66 5.27 10.36
C GLU A 96 -18.34 4.40 9.14
N ILE A 97 -18.56 4.92 7.93
CA ILE A 97 -18.22 4.22 6.68
C ILE A 97 -16.73 3.86 6.65
N MET A 98 -15.86 4.79 7.01
CA MET A 98 -14.43 4.52 6.98
C MET A 98 -13.97 3.50 8.02
N GLN A 99 -14.63 3.43 9.17
CA GLN A 99 -14.40 2.40 10.17
C GLN A 99 -14.92 1.05 9.67
N ASP A 100 -16.14 0.99 9.15
CA ASP A 100 -16.81 -0.25 8.73
C ASP A 100 -16.15 -0.90 7.52
N PHE A 101 -15.72 -0.09 6.55
CA PHE A 101 -15.23 -0.60 5.28
C PHE A 101 -13.69 -0.62 5.16
N ALA A 102 -13.00 0.33 5.81
CA ALA A 102 -11.55 0.44 5.74
C ALA A 102 -10.84 0.15 7.08
N GLY A 103 -11.57 -0.12 8.16
CA GLY A 103 -11.00 -0.44 9.47
C GLY A 103 -10.17 0.70 10.08
N ILE A 104 -10.34 1.94 9.61
CA ILE A 104 -9.54 3.06 10.11
C ILE A 104 -10.15 3.64 11.38
N SER A 105 -9.32 3.89 12.38
CA SER A 105 -9.76 4.41 13.67
C SER A 105 -10.18 5.88 13.59
N HIS A 106 -10.88 6.36 14.62
CA HIS A 106 -11.28 7.76 14.73
C HIS A 106 -10.09 8.74 14.57
N ASN A 107 -9.00 8.48 15.30
CA ASN A 107 -7.81 9.32 15.26
C ASN A 107 -7.15 9.29 13.87
N GLN A 108 -7.14 8.14 13.21
CA GLN A 108 -6.62 8.01 11.85
C GLN A 108 -7.47 8.79 10.84
N PHE A 109 -8.81 8.67 10.93
CA PHE A 109 -9.74 9.40 10.08
C PHE A 109 -9.59 10.92 10.22
N ASN A 110 -9.59 11.45 11.45
CA ASN A 110 -9.43 12.89 11.69
C ASN A 110 -8.09 13.41 11.18
N ARG A 111 -7.00 12.68 11.46
CA ARG A 111 -5.67 13.00 10.95
C ARG A 111 -5.65 13.02 9.42
N GLN A 112 -6.30 12.06 8.77
CA GLN A 112 -6.33 11.99 7.32
C GLN A 112 -7.17 13.12 6.70
N ARG A 113 -8.32 13.46 7.29
CA ARG A 113 -9.12 14.63 6.87
C ARG A 113 -8.33 15.93 6.98
N HIS A 114 -7.63 16.14 8.09
CA HIS A 114 -6.78 17.32 8.27
C HIS A 114 -5.67 17.38 7.23
N LYS A 115 -5.00 16.24 6.95
CA LYS A 115 -3.98 16.16 5.88
C LYS A 115 -4.53 16.50 4.49
N LEU A 116 -5.81 16.22 4.25
CA LEU A 116 -6.50 16.52 2.99
C LEU A 116 -7.06 17.95 2.93
N GLY A 117 -6.83 18.77 3.96
CA GLY A 117 -7.34 20.15 4.03
C GLY A 117 -8.86 20.24 4.25
N LEU A 118 -9.51 19.16 4.68
CA LEU A 118 -10.95 19.11 4.90
C LEU A 118 -11.28 19.56 6.33
N SER A 119 -11.95 20.70 6.47
CA SER A 119 -12.42 21.28 7.75
C SER A 119 -13.45 20.37 8.45
N GLU A 120 -13.93 20.72 9.66
CA GLU A 120 -14.91 19.90 10.41
C GLU A 120 -16.02 19.31 9.53
N ALA A 121 -16.32 18.02 9.72
CA ALA A 121 -17.32 17.33 8.90
C ALA A 121 -18.67 18.04 9.06
N PRO A 122 -19.41 18.33 7.97
CA PRO A 122 -20.72 18.94 8.08
C PRO A 122 -21.61 18.07 8.97
N ARG A 123 -22.08 18.60 10.10
CA ARG A 123 -22.97 17.92 11.06
C ARG A 123 -24.41 17.77 10.54
N ARG A 124 -24.63 17.75 9.23
CA ARG A 124 -25.97 17.69 8.62
C ARG A 124 -26.31 16.25 8.23
N ARG A 125 -27.54 15.83 8.53
CA ARG A 125 -28.09 14.56 8.02
C ARG A 125 -28.12 14.61 6.49
N PRO A 126 -27.66 13.55 5.80
CA PRO A 126 -27.72 13.50 4.34
C PRO A 126 -29.16 13.62 3.84
N SER A 127 -29.39 14.51 2.87
CA SER A 127 -30.70 14.67 2.23
C SER A 127 -31.10 13.40 1.47
N LYS A 128 -32.40 13.11 1.34
CA LYS A 128 -32.87 11.96 0.55
C LYS A 128 -32.42 12.05 -0.90
N ILE A 129 -32.11 10.91 -1.52
CA ILE A 129 -31.78 10.82 -2.94
C ILE A 129 -33.07 10.99 -3.77
N LYS A 130 -32.99 11.70 -4.90
CA LYS A 130 -34.13 11.85 -5.83
C LYS A 130 -34.37 10.54 -6.57
N SER A 131 -35.60 10.28 -7.02
CA SER A 131 -35.91 9.03 -7.73
C SER A 131 -35.03 8.81 -8.96
N ASP A 132 -34.80 9.83 -9.78
CA ASP A 132 -33.94 9.73 -10.98
C ASP A 132 -32.48 9.37 -10.62
N ASP A 133 -31.95 10.01 -9.57
CA ASP A 133 -30.62 9.72 -9.04
C ASP A 133 -30.53 8.29 -8.49
N TYR A 134 -31.61 7.80 -7.87
CA TYR A 134 -31.67 6.43 -7.35
C TYR A 134 -31.60 5.39 -8.48
N TYR A 135 -32.37 5.58 -9.56
CA TYR A 135 -32.30 4.69 -10.73
C TYR A 135 -30.92 4.71 -11.38
N ARG A 136 -30.30 5.90 -11.47
CA ARG A 136 -28.92 6.04 -11.97
C ARG A 136 -27.92 5.29 -11.08
N LEU A 137 -28.02 5.40 -9.76
CA LEU A 137 -27.17 4.66 -8.82
C LEU A 137 -27.36 3.15 -8.94
N SER A 138 -28.59 2.68 -9.11
CA SER A 138 -28.90 1.26 -9.34
C SER A 138 -28.21 0.75 -10.60
N ALA A 139 -28.34 1.46 -11.73
CA ALA A 139 -27.69 1.09 -12.98
C ALA A 139 -26.15 1.09 -12.88
N LEU A 140 -25.57 2.10 -12.24
CA LEU A 140 -24.12 2.17 -11.99
C LEU A 140 -23.64 1.02 -11.11
N HIS A 141 -24.39 0.69 -10.05
CA HIS A 141 -24.06 -0.40 -9.13
C HIS A 141 -24.10 -1.76 -9.83
N SER A 142 -25.15 -2.03 -10.61
CA SER A 142 -25.24 -3.26 -11.41
C SER A 142 -24.10 -3.38 -12.40
N ARG A 143 -23.74 -2.30 -13.10
CA ARG A 143 -22.60 -2.29 -14.02
C ARG A 143 -21.28 -2.55 -13.30
N TYR A 144 -21.06 -1.93 -12.14
CA TYR A 144 -19.84 -2.14 -11.36
C TYR A 144 -19.69 -3.61 -10.91
N GLY A 145 -20.78 -4.21 -10.43
CA GLY A 145 -20.80 -5.60 -9.97
C GLY A 145 -20.67 -6.67 -11.07
N GLN A 146 -20.81 -6.31 -12.35
CA GLN A 146 -20.52 -7.23 -13.46
C GLN A 146 -19.01 -7.45 -13.65
N ASP A 147 -18.22 -6.40 -13.45
CA ASP A 147 -16.77 -6.41 -13.73
C ASP A 147 -15.91 -6.53 -12.46
N ASN A 148 -16.50 -6.35 -11.27
CA ASN A 148 -15.77 -6.27 -10.01
C ASN A 148 -16.45 -7.08 -8.90
N SER A 149 -15.64 -7.70 -8.03
CA SER A 149 -16.14 -8.35 -6.80
C SER A 149 -16.66 -7.31 -5.80
N LEU A 150 -17.63 -7.72 -4.99
CA LEU A 150 -18.17 -6.96 -3.84
C LEU A 150 -18.07 -7.76 -2.53
N ASP A 151 -17.21 -8.79 -2.50
CA ASP A 151 -17.16 -9.76 -1.41
C ASP A 151 -16.48 -9.19 -0.16
N SER A 152 -15.47 -8.34 -0.38
CA SER A 152 -14.73 -7.71 0.71
C SER A 152 -15.26 -6.31 1.04
N LYS A 153 -15.11 -5.91 2.30
CA LYS A 153 -15.41 -4.54 2.76
C LYS A 153 -14.63 -3.47 1.98
N ILE A 154 -13.41 -3.76 1.56
CA ILE A 154 -12.63 -2.82 0.74
C ILE A 154 -13.20 -2.70 -0.66
N ASP A 155 -13.70 -3.78 -1.25
CA ASP A 155 -14.30 -3.74 -2.58
C ASP A 155 -15.66 -3.03 -2.57
N GLN A 156 -16.43 -3.20 -1.50
CA GLN A 156 -17.64 -2.42 -1.24
C GLN A 156 -17.33 -0.92 -1.12
N LEU A 157 -16.22 -0.54 -0.47
CA LEU A 157 -15.76 0.86 -0.44
C LEU A 157 -15.39 1.37 -1.83
N ARG A 158 -14.72 0.55 -2.66
CA ARG A 158 -14.39 0.91 -4.05
C ARG A 158 -15.67 1.18 -4.85
N CYS A 159 -16.68 0.34 -4.67
CA CYS A 159 -17.99 0.55 -5.28
C CYS A 159 -18.62 1.88 -4.84
N LEU A 160 -18.65 2.17 -3.53
CA LEU A 160 -19.18 3.45 -3.01
C LEU A 160 -18.43 4.67 -3.58
N VAL A 161 -17.10 4.59 -3.70
CA VAL A 161 -16.28 5.63 -4.34
C VAL A 161 -16.65 5.79 -5.81
N TYR A 162 -16.71 4.70 -6.56
CA TYR A 162 -17.12 4.71 -7.96
C TYR A 162 -18.51 5.34 -8.16
N LEU A 163 -19.49 4.95 -7.35
CA LEU A 163 -20.84 5.51 -7.41
C LEU A 163 -20.83 7.02 -7.14
N ALA A 164 -20.07 7.47 -6.14
CA ALA A 164 -19.95 8.89 -5.82
C ALA A 164 -19.28 9.69 -6.94
N GLU A 165 -18.20 9.17 -7.54
CA GLU A 165 -17.52 9.81 -8.67
C GLU A 165 -18.43 9.92 -9.89
N GLN A 166 -19.14 8.85 -10.24
CA GLN A 166 -19.97 8.81 -11.45
C GLN A 166 -21.31 9.54 -11.30
N SER A 167 -21.81 9.75 -10.08
CA SER A 167 -23.08 10.44 -9.81
C SER A 167 -22.91 11.86 -9.28
N ALA A 168 -21.70 12.24 -8.83
CA ALA A 168 -21.44 13.46 -8.06
C ALA A 168 -22.28 13.57 -6.77
N ILE A 169 -22.75 12.44 -6.23
CA ILE A 169 -23.46 12.36 -4.94
C ILE A 169 -22.45 11.95 -3.87
N ASP A 170 -22.53 12.57 -2.70
CA ASP A 170 -21.62 12.25 -1.59
C ASP A 170 -21.81 10.81 -1.08
N ILE A 171 -20.70 10.18 -0.68
CA ILE A 171 -20.69 8.78 -0.22
C ILE A 171 -21.63 8.57 0.96
N ASN A 172 -21.75 9.53 1.88
CA ASN A 172 -22.66 9.41 3.01
C ASN A 172 -24.11 9.31 2.58
N ARG A 173 -24.52 10.11 1.61
CA ARG A 173 -25.88 10.09 1.07
C ARG A 173 -26.17 8.80 0.32
N ILE A 174 -25.24 8.33 -0.52
CA ILE A 174 -25.35 7.03 -1.19
C ILE A 174 -25.46 5.91 -0.16
N TYR A 175 -24.60 5.92 0.86
CA TYR A 175 -24.63 4.88 1.89
C TYR A 175 -25.95 4.84 2.65
N GLN A 176 -26.45 6.00 3.08
CA GLN A 176 -27.66 6.06 3.91
C GLN A 176 -28.95 5.75 3.17
N HIS A 177 -29.10 6.18 1.91
CA HIS A 177 -30.38 6.13 1.18
C HIS A 177 -30.37 5.21 -0.05
N PHE A 178 -29.24 4.57 -0.36
CA PHE A 178 -29.17 3.60 -1.46
C PHE A 178 -28.53 2.30 -0.98
N TRP A 179 -27.35 2.36 -0.34
CA TRP A 179 -26.64 1.16 0.08
C TRP A 179 -27.38 0.40 1.18
N ARG A 180 -27.79 1.08 2.25
CA ARG A 180 -28.53 0.48 3.38
C ARG A 180 -29.88 -0.10 2.96
N ASP A 181 -30.61 0.61 2.09
CA ASP A 181 -31.90 0.15 1.57
C ASP A 181 -31.76 -1.12 0.71
N ASN A 182 -30.60 -1.29 0.06
CA ASN A 182 -30.30 -2.45 -0.78
C ASN A 182 -29.44 -3.51 -0.08
N GLU A 183 -29.11 -3.35 1.21
CA GLU A 183 -28.20 -4.24 1.95
C GLU A 183 -28.81 -5.65 2.17
N GLN A 184 -30.14 -5.78 2.05
CA GLN A 184 -30.85 -7.07 1.99
C GLN A 184 -30.80 -7.71 0.59
N HIS A 185 -30.78 -6.92 -0.49
CA HIS A 185 -30.75 -7.42 -1.87
C HIS A 185 -29.34 -7.71 -2.40
N THR A 186 -28.30 -7.04 -1.89
CA THR A 186 -26.89 -7.31 -2.26
C THR A 186 -26.42 -8.69 -1.80
N LYS A 187 -27.03 -9.29 -0.77
CA LYS A 187 -26.79 -10.69 -0.41
C LYS A 187 -27.53 -11.68 -1.33
N GLU A 188 -28.71 -11.33 -1.81
CA GLU A 188 -29.53 -12.24 -2.64
C GLU A 188 -29.13 -12.27 -4.12
N LEU A 189 -28.63 -11.15 -4.66
CA LEU A 189 -28.18 -11.07 -6.06
C LEU A 189 -26.82 -11.76 -6.30
N PHE A 190 -25.98 -11.90 -5.26
CA PHE A 190 -24.61 -12.42 -5.39
C PHE A 190 -24.30 -13.62 -4.47
N GLY A 191 -25.23 -14.03 -3.60
CA GLY A 191 -25.12 -15.26 -2.79
C GLY A 191 -25.47 -16.56 -3.53
N LYS A 192 -25.73 -16.52 -4.84
CA LYS A 192 -26.04 -17.71 -5.67
C LYS A 192 -24.93 -18.00 -6.69
N THR A 193 -23.71 -18.18 -6.22
CA THR A 193 -22.64 -18.84 -6.99
C THR A 193 -21.89 -19.90 -6.19
N GLU A 194 -22.58 -20.62 -5.30
CA GLU A 194 -22.06 -21.90 -4.81
C GLU A 194 -23.15 -22.98 -4.80
N HIS A 195 -22.74 -24.15 -5.32
CA HIS A 195 -23.46 -25.42 -5.47
C HIS A 195 -24.42 -25.56 -6.66
N ARG A 196 -23.83 -25.72 -7.85
CA ARG A 196 -24.20 -26.84 -8.73
C ARG A 196 -23.08 -27.87 -8.71
N LYS A 197 -23.28 -28.92 -7.90
CA LYS A 197 -22.82 -30.27 -8.22
C LYS A 197 -24.00 -31.01 -8.82
#